data_AF-A0A7F8R7Q2-F1
#
_entry.id   AF-A0A7F8R7Q2-F1
#
_cell.length_a   1.000
_cell.length_b   1.000
_cell.length_c   1.000
_cell.angle_alpha   90.00
_cell.angle_beta   90.00
_cell.angle_gamma   90.00
#
_symmetry.space_group_name_H-M   'P 1'
#
loop_
_entity.id
_entity.type
_entity.pdbx_description
1 polymer ?
#
loop_
_entity_poly.entity_id
_entity_poly.type
_entity_poly.pdbx_seq_one_letter_code
_entity_poly.pdbx_strand_id
1 'polypeptide(L)'
;MSRAPAFLSAAEVQEHLRSSSLLIPPLEAALANFSSGPDGGVMQPVRTVVPVAKHRGFLGVMPAYSAAEDALTTKLVTFYEGHSTASTVPSHQATVLLFEPSNGSLLAVMDGNVITAKRTAAVSAIATKVRIWNRTKENAEKFADTVQGEVQVCSSVQEAVTGADVIITVTMATEPILFGEWVKPGAHINAIGASRPDWRELDDELMKQAVLYVDSQEAALKESGDVLLSGTEIFAELGEVVKGVKPAHCDKTTVFKSLGMAVEDMVAAKLVYDSWSSGK
;
A
#
# COMPACT_ATOMS: atom_id res chain seq x y z
N MET A 1 12.46 46.82 -0.67
CA MET A 1 11.04 46.67 -0.27
C MET A 1 10.72 45.18 -0.24
N SER A 2 10.10 44.68 0.83
CA SER A 2 9.67 43.29 0.93
C SER A 2 8.56 43.00 -0.10
N ARG A 3 8.61 41.84 -0.76
CA ARG A 3 7.55 41.40 -1.69
C ARG A 3 6.36 40.85 -0.91
N ALA A 4 5.16 41.04 -1.43
CA ALA A 4 3.99 40.33 -0.91
C ALA A 4 4.12 38.83 -1.25
N PRO A 5 3.77 37.91 -0.34
CA PRO A 5 3.81 36.49 -0.61
C PRO A 5 2.71 36.09 -1.61
N ALA A 6 2.98 35.07 -2.42
CA ALA A 6 1.96 34.43 -3.24
C ALA A 6 0.98 33.65 -2.35
N PHE A 7 -0.29 33.58 -2.75
CA PHE A 7 -1.29 32.74 -2.10
C PHE A 7 -1.74 31.67 -3.09
N LEU A 8 -1.52 30.41 -2.75
CA LEU A 8 -1.87 29.27 -3.59
C LEU A 8 -3.02 28.50 -2.96
N SER A 9 -4.16 28.50 -3.65
CA SER A 9 -5.37 27.77 -3.26
C SER A 9 -5.18 26.25 -3.40
N ALA A 10 -6.11 25.48 -2.83
CA ALA A 10 -6.12 24.02 -2.98
C ALA A 10 -6.20 23.59 -4.45
N ALA A 11 -6.93 24.33 -5.30
CA ALA A 11 -7.06 24.02 -6.72
C ALA A 11 -5.73 24.23 -7.47
N GLU A 12 -5.05 25.34 -7.21
CA GLU A 12 -3.72 25.62 -7.80
C GLU A 12 -2.68 24.60 -7.31
N VAL A 13 -2.69 24.26 -6.02
CA VAL A 13 -1.82 23.21 -5.47
C VAL A 13 -2.10 21.86 -6.14
N GLN A 14 -3.36 21.48 -6.35
CA GLN A 14 -3.73 20.23 -7.03
C GLN A 14 -3.30 20.22 -8.50
N GLU A 15 -3.40 21.36 -9.20
CA GLU A 15 -2.98 21.51 -10.59
C GLU A 15 -1.47 21.30 -10.77
N HIS A 16 -0.68 21.81 -9.83
CA HIS A 16 0.78 21.71 -9.82
C HIS A 16 1.30 20.41 -9.18
N LEU A 17 0.53 19.78 -8.29
CA LEU A 17 0.86 18.52 -7.63
C LEU A 17 -0.11 17.40 -8.03
N ARG A 18 -0.06 17.00 -9.30
CA ARG A 18 -1.09 16.15 -9.94
C ARG A 18 -1.20 14.75 -9.35
N SER A 19 -0.07 14.13 -8.98
CA SER A 19 -0.04 12.76 -8.43
C SER A 19 0.87 12.66 -7.20
N SER A 20 0.54 11.75 -6.29
CA SER A 20 1.41 11.36 -5.17
C SER A 20 2.68 10.65 -5.65
N SER A 21 2.65 9.99 -6.82
CA SER A 21 3.82 9.30 -7.38
C SER A 21 4.98 10.26 -7.70
N LEU A 22 4.67 11.51 -8.09
CA LEU A 22 5.68 12.54 -8.32
C LEU A 22 6.45 12.91 -7.05
N LEU A 23 5.87 12.64 -5.87
CA LEU A 23 6.52 12.89 -4.58
C LEU A 23 7.42 11.74 -4.14
N ILE A 24 7.32 10.54 -4.73
CA ILE A 24 8.01 9.35 -4.19
C ILE A 24 9.54 9.54 -4.24
N PRO A 25 10.19 9.78 -5.40
CA PRO A 25 11.65 9.95 -5.44
C PRO A 25 12.19 11.06 -4.53
N PRO A 26 11.64 12.30 -4.50
CA PRO A 26 12.15 13.33 -3.60
C PRO A 26 11.85 13.02 -2.12
N LEU A 27 10.74 12.34 -1.80
CA LEU A 27 10.46 11.93 -0.42
C LEU A 27 11.39 10.81 0.06
N GLU A 28 11.75 9.85 -0.80
CA GLU A 28 12.76 8.82 -0.46
C GLU A 28 14.10 9.48 -0.10
N ALA A 29 14.56 10.41 -0.94
CA ALA A 29 15.78 11.16 -0.68
C ALA A 29 15.70 11.96 0.63
N ALA A 30 14.58 12.66 0.86
CA ALA A 30 14.38 13.44 2.08
C ALA A 30 14.34 12.56 3.35
N LEU A 31 13.71 11.38 3.29
CA LEU A 31 13.67 10.42 4.39
C LEU A 31 15.06 9.82 4.69
N ALA A 32 15.83 9.50 3.63
CA ALA A 32 17.20 9.02 3.77
C ALA A 32 18.13 10.09 4.37
N ASN A 33 18.05 11.33 3.86
CA ASN A 33 18.82 12.46 4.38
C ASN A 33 18.47 12.76 5.85
N PHE A 34 17.18 12.82 6.20
CA PHE A 34 16.76 13.01 7.59
C PHE A 34 17.34 11.93 8.52
N SER A 35 17.34 10.66 8.07
CA SER A 35 17.84 9.53 8.85
C SER A 35 19.38 9.48 8.94
N SER A 36 20.07 10.21 8.07
CA SER A 36 21.54 10.30 8.05
C SER A 36 22.09 11.31 9.07
N GLY A 37 21.23 11.91 9.90
CA GLY A 37 21.65 12.85 10.94
C GLY A 37 22.20 14.16 10.37
N PRO A 38 23.16 14.81 11.06
CA PRO A 38 23.71 16.10 10.62
C PRO A 38 24.25 16.11 9.18
N ASP A 39 24.84 15.01 8.73
CA ASP A 39 25.44 14.88 7.39
C ASP A 39 24.39 14.89 6.26
N GLY A 40 23.14 14.55 6.57
CA GLY A 40 22.03 14.63 5.62
C GLY A 40 21.50 16.04 5.37
N GLY A 41 21.95 17.04 6.15
CA GLY A 41 21.61 18.45 5.91
C GLY A 41 20.14 18.81 6.17
N VAL A 42 19.40 18.00 6.94
CA VAL A 42 18.00 18.27 7.30
C VAL A 42 17.90 18.78 8.73
N MET A 43 17.46 20.02 8.89
CA MET A 43 17.18 20.64 10.18
C MET A 43 15.67 20.64 10.43
N GLN A 44 15.20 19.62 11.14
CA GLN A 44 13.78 19.44 11.47
C GLN A 44 13.62 19.18 12.98
N PRO A 45 13.27 20.18 13.79
CA PRO A 45 12.90 19.93 15.18
C PRO A 45 11.60 19.12 15.26
N VAL A 46 11.38 18.46 16.40
CA VAL A 46 10.13 17.75 16.66
C VAL A 46 8.96 18.74 16.62
N ARG A 47 7.82 18.31 16.07
CA ARG A 47 6.59 19.09 16.00
C ARG A 47 6.22 19.67 17.37
N THR A 48 5.96 20.96 17.42
CA THR A 48 5.33 21.62 18.58
C THR A 48 3.81 21.57 18.43
N VAL A 49 3.10 21.23 19.50
CA VAL A 49 1.63 21.20 19.53
C VAL A 49 1.10 22.12 20.62
N VAL A 50 0.16 22.99 20.26
CA VAL A 50 -0.60 23.84 21.18
C VAL A 50 -2.00 23.26 21.32
N PRO A 51 -2.39 22.71 22.49
CA PRO A 51 -3.74 22.24 22.71
C PRO A 51 -4.71 23.43 22.86
N VAL A 52 -5.85 23.36 22.17
CA VAL A 52 -6.96 24.30 22.22
C VAL A 52 -8.12 23.65 22.99
N ALA A 53 -7.87 23.34 24.26
CA ALA A 53 -8.70 22.43 25.06
C ALA A 53 -10.19 22.81 25.10
N LYS A 54 -10.51 24.12 25.21
CA LYS A 54 -11.89 24.62 25.22
C LYS A 54 -12.71 24.16 24.01
N HIS A 55 -12.05 24.00 22.86
CA HIS A 55 -12.69 23.63 21.60
C HIS A 55 -12.33 22.21 21.16
N ARG A 56 -11.69 21.41 22.03
CA ARG A 56 -11.23 20.04 21.71
C ARG A 56 -10.39 19.97 20.43
N GLY A 57 -9.56 21.00 20.24
CA GLY A 57 -8.70 21.13 19.06
C GLY A 57 -7.23 21.21 19.43
N PHE A 58 -6.40 21.18 18.40
CA PHE A 58 -4.95 21.25 18.50
C PHE A 58 -4.40 22.05 17.32
N LEU A 59 -3.34 22.82 17.56
CA LEU A 59 -2.52 23.45 16.53
C LEU A 59 -1.13 22.83 16.55
N GLY A 60 -0.74 22.18 15.46
CA GLY A 60 0.62 21.68 15.23
C GLY A 60 1.43 22.65 14.37
N VAL A 61 2.69 22.86 14.77
CA VAL A 61 3.68 23.64 14.01
C VAL A 61 4.84 22.73 13.64
N MET A 62 5.15 22.66 12.35
CA MET A 62 6.15 21.75 11.78
C MET A 62 7.11 22.53 10.86
N PRO A 63 8.15 23.18 11.41
CA PRO A 63 9.18 23.85 10.62
C PRO A 63 10.26 22.85 10.17
N ALA A 64 10.84 23.08 8.99
CA ALA A 64 11.99 22.33 8.51
C ALA A 64 12.82 23.17 7.53
N TYR A 65 14.14 22.97 7.56
CA TYR A 65 15.07 23.37 6.50
C TYR A 65 15.78 22.14 5.94
N SER A 66 15.90 22.05 4.62
CA SER A 66 16.69 21.04 3.93
C SER A 66 17.76 21.71 3.08
N ALA A 67 19.03 21.45 3.37
CA ALA A 67 20.14 22.00 2.59
C ALA A 67 20.25 21.39 1.18
N ALA A 68 19.89 20.11 1.02
CA ALA A 68 19.94 19.41 -0.26
C ALA A 68 18.97 20.00 -1.30
N GLU A 69 17.82 20.49 -0.84
CA GLU A 69 16.77 21.13 -1.66
C GLU A 69 16.86 22.67 -1.59
N ASP A 70 17.74 23.20 -0.74
CA ASP A 70 17.77 24.60 -0.28
C ASP A 70 16.36 25.18 -0.03
N ALA A 71 15.59 24.50 0.84
CA ALA A 71 14.18 24.81 1.07
C ALA A 71 13.89 25.01 2.56
N LEU A 72 13.29 26.17 2.90
CA LEU A 72 12.85 26.51 4.25
C LEU A 72 11.32 26.63 4.30
N THR A 73 10.67 25.77 5.08
CA THR A 73 9.21 25.77 5.18
C THR A 73 8.71 25.67 6.61
N THR A 74 7.45 26.04 6.82
CA THR A 74 6.69 25.70 8.03
C THR A 74 5.28 25.31 7.66
N LYS A 75 4.86 24.11 8.08
CA LYS A 75 3.45 23.73 8.03
C LYS A 75 2.78 24.03 9.37
N LEU A 76 1.64 24.71 9.31
CA LEU A 76 0.70 24.80 10.41
C LEU A 76 -0.49 23.89 10.11
N VAL A 77 -0.89 23.10 11.08
CA VAL A 77 -2.03 22.18 10.94
C VAL A 77 -2.92 22.28 12.18
N THR A 78 -4.21 22.41 11.96
CA THR A 78 -5.22 22.26 13.02
C THR A 78 -5.94 20.93 12.87
N PHE A 79 -6.24 20.30 14.01
CA PHE A 79 -7.11 19.13 14.04
C PHE A 79 -8.05 19.21 15.25
N TYR A 80 -9.33 18.88 15.03
CA TYR A 80 -10.40 19.03 16.01
C TYR A 80 -11.18 17.73 16.18
N GLU A 81 -11.35 17.30 17.43
CA GLU A 81 -12.11 16.09 17.76
C GLU A 81 -13.61 16.29 17.56
N GLY A 82 -14.31 15.22 17.15
CA GLY A 82 -15.77 15.24 16.99
C GLY A 82 -16.25 15.77 15.63
N HIS A 83 -15.36 16.28 14.78
CA HIS A 83 -15.66 16.48 13.36
C HIS A 83 -15.70 15.11 12.66
N SER A 84 -16.90 14.60 12.40
CA SER A 84 -17.12 13.39 11.60
C SER A 84 -17.16 13.72 10.10
N THR A 85 -17.27 12.69 9.26
CA THR A 85 -17.53 12.83 7.82
C THR A 85 -18.84 13.57 7.48
N ALA A 86 -19.72 13.79 8.47
CA ALA A 86 -20.95 14.56 8.33
C ALA A 86 -20.80 16.06 8.71
N SER A 87 -19.62 16.48 9.18
CA SER A 87 -19.32 17.90 9.47
C SER A 87 -19.10 18.69 8.18
N THR A 88 -19.56 19.95 8.15
CA THR A 88 -19.30 20.87 7.03
C THR A 88 -17.86 21.37 6.96
N VAL A 89 -17.08 21.18 8.03
CA VAL A 89 -15.66 21.56 8.11
C VAL A 89 -14.81 20.30 8.31
N PRO A 90 -13.76 20.08 7.50
CA PRO A 90 -12.86 18.95 7.65
C PRO A 90 -12.26 18.85 9.05
N SER A 91 -11.99 17.63 9.52
CA SER A 91 -11.36 17.41 10.83
C SER A 91 -9.94 17.95 10.91
N HIS A 92 -9.25 18.05 9.76
CA HIS A 92 -7.90 18.58 9.63
C HIS A 92 -7.86 19.73 8.62
N GLN A 93 -7.20 20.82 8.98
CA GLN A 93 -6.89 21.93 8.06
C GLN A 93 -5.42 22.27 8.19
N ALA A 94 -4.76 22.57 7.08
CA ALA A 94 -3.34 22.85 7.06
C ALA A 94 -3.01 23.98 6.08
N THR A 95 -1.96 24.72 6.38
CA THR A 95 -1.32 25.68 5.47
C THR A 95 0.19 25.49 5.53
N VAL A 96 0.86 25.66 4.40
CA VAL A 96 2.32 25.58 4.29
C VAL A 96 2.84 26.95 3.89
N LEU A 97 3.84 27.43 4.64
CA LEU A 97 4.57 28.65 4.36
C LEU A 97 5.93 28.26 3.79
N LEU A 98 6.32 28.90 2.68
CA LEU A 98 7.61 28.73 2.03
C LEU A 98 8.41 30.03 2.12
N PHE A 99 9.66 29.94 2.56
CA PHE A 99 10.54 31.07 2.77
C PHE A 99 11.78 30.95 1.88
N GLU A 100 12.32 32.10 1.49
CA GLU A 100 13.63 32.22 0.85
C GLU A 100 14.73 31.99 1.90
N PRO A 101 15.50 30.89 1.85
CA PRO A 101 16.46 30.56 2.89
C PRO A 101 17.55 31.62 3.06
N SER A 102 17.96 32.27 1.97
CA SER A 102 19.07 33.24 1.98
C SER A 102 18.75 34.56 2.70
N ASN A 103 17.46 34.93 2.82
CA ASN A 103 17.07 36.22 3.39
C ASN A 103 15.78 36.20 4.24
N GLY A 104 15.14 35.04 4.40
CA GLY A 104 13.97 34.85 5.24
C GLY A 104 12.66 35.44 4.70
N SER A 105 12.64 35.96 3.46
CA SER A 105 11.41 36.50 2.86
C SER A 105 10.37 35.40 2.68
N LEU A 106 9.13 35.64 3.12
CA LEU A 106 8.01 34.74 2.86
C LEU A 106 7.64 34.80 1.38
N LEU A 107 7.86 33.70 0.67
CA LEU A 107 7.61 33.59 -0.77
C LEU A 107 6.15 33.21 -1.05
N ALA A 108 5.61 32.23 -0.32
CA ALA A 108 4.26 31.73 -0.55
C ALA A 108 3.57 31.23 0.73
N VAL A 109 2.25 31.35 0.74
CA VAL A 109 1.32 30.70 1.67
C VAL A 109 0.39 29.81 0.85
N MET A 110 0.38 28.52 1.15
CA MET A 110 -0.25 27.50 0.31
C MET A 110 -1.27 26.69 1.10
N ASP A 111 -2.28 26.16 0.41
CA ASP A 111 -3.12 25.09 0.96
C ASP A 111 -2.26 23.87 1.35
N GLY A 112 -2.37 23.48 2.61
CA GLY A 112 -1.65 22.33 3.16
C GLY A 112 -2.48 21.05 3.17
N ASN A 113 -3.77 21.10 2.84
CA ASN A 113 -4.67 19.94 2.85
C ASN A 113 -4.30 18.97 1.73
N VAL A 114 -4.22 19.48 0.49
CA VAL A 114 -3.83 18.68 -0.69
C VAL A 114 -2.42 18.12 -0.51
N ILE A 115 -1.48 18.95 -0.06
CA ILE A 115 -0.10 18.53 0.25
C ILE A 115 -0.12 17.41 1.29
N THR A 116 -0.85 17.59 2.40
CA THR A 116 -0.91 16.61 3.49
C THR A 116 -1.48 15.28 3.03
N ALA A 117 -2.53 15.27 2.21
CA ALA A 117 -3.09 14.03 1.68
C ALA A 117 -2.06 13.30 0.79
N LYS A 118 -1.50 13.98 -0.22
CA LYS A 118 -0.59 13.37 -1.20
C LYS A 118 0.72 12.90 -0.59
N ARG A 119 1.37 13.73 0.24
CA ARG A 119 2.62 13.34 0.92
C ARG A 119 2.43 12.17 1.88
N THR A 120 1.27 12.08 2.55
CA THR A 120 1.02 10.95 3.46
C THR A 120 0.88 9.67 2.67
N ALA A 121 0.08 9.69 1.59
CA ALA A 121 -0.07 8.55 0.69
C ALA A 121 1.27 8.13 0.07
N ALA A 122 2.10 9.09 -0.36
CA ALA A 122 3.42 8.81 -0.93
C ALA A 122 4.39 8.18 0.08
N VAL A 123 4.49 8.70 1.32
CA VAL A 123 5.32 8.07 2.36
C VAL A 123 4.81 6.67 2.72
N SER A 124 3.50 6.46 2.78
CA SER A 124 2.94 5.12 2.97
C SER A 124 3.28 4.20 1.81
N ALA A 125 3.23 4.69 0.57
CA ALA A 125 3.62 3.92 -0.61
C ALA A 125 5.12 3.57 -0.60
N ILE A 126 6.00 4.49 -0.17
CA ILE A 126 7.43 4.21 0.03
C ILE A 126 7.61 3.07 1.05
N ALA A 127 6.82 3.08 2.12
CA ALA A 127 6.85 2.01 3.12
C ALA A 127 6.30 0.67 2.59
N THR A 128 5.56 0.66 1.47
CA THR A 128 4.93 -0.52 0.88
C THR A 128 5.41 -0.76 -0.55
N LYS A 129 6.36 -1.68 -0.75
CA LYS A 129 6.87 -1.99 -2.09
C LYS A 129 6.01 -3.03 -2.78
N VAL A 130 5.43 -2.70 -3.94
CA VAL A 130 4.72 -3.65 -4.81
C VAL A 130 5.66 -4.09 -5.93
N ARG A 131 5.73 -5.40 -6.17
CA ARG A 131 6.55 -6.00 -7.22
C ARG A 131 5.66 -6.83 -8.12
N ILE A 132 6.00 -6.89 -9.40
CA ILE A 132 5.33 -7.75 -10.38
C ILE A 132 6.36 -8.47 -11.23
N TRP A 133 6.11 -9.75 -11.49
CA TRP A 133 6.75 -10.48 -12.56
C TRP A 133 5.67 -11.03 -13.48
N ASN A 134 5.99 -11.12 -14.77
CA ASN A 134 5.16 -11.82 -15.73
C ASN A 134 6.04 -12.49 -16.78
N ARG A 135 5.61 -13.66 -17.28
CA ARG A 135 6.29 -14.38 -18.37
C ARG A 135 6.55 -13.51 -19.59
N THR A 136 5.61 -12.62 -19.92
CA THR A 136 5.74 -11.61 -20.97
C THR A 136 5.99 -10.25 -20.31
N LYS A 137 7.24 -9.77 -20.36
CA LYS A 137 7.66 -8.56 -19.63
C LYS A 137 6.85 -7.33 -20.02
N GLU A 138 6.50 -7.20 -21.30
CA GLU A 138 5.72 -6.08 -21.82
C GLU A 138 4.34 -5.99 -21.17
N ASN A 139 3.75 -7.11 -20.75
CA ASN A 139 2.47 -7.11 -20.03
C ASN A 139 2.65 -6.69 -18.57
N ALA A 140 3.79 -6.99 -17.93
CA ALA A 140 4.10 -6.49 -16.60
C ALA A 140 4.35 -4.97 -16.63
N GLU A 141 5.07 -4.47 -17.63
CA GLU A 141 5.27 -3.03 -17.86
C GLU A 141 3.93 -2.32 -18.11
N LYS A 142 3.09 -2.85 -19.01
CA LYS A 142 1.73 -2.32 -19.22
C LYS A 142 0.88 -2.31 -17.95
N PHE A 143 0.96 -3.37 -17.14
CA PHE A 143 0.25 -3.41 -15.86
C PHE A 143 0.74 -2.31 -14.92
N ALA A 144 2.06 -2.19 -14.74
CA ALA A 144 2.67 -1.15 -13.91
C ALA A 144 2.28 0.26 -14.37
N ASP A 145 2.17 0.49 -15.69
CA ASP A 145 1.74 1.77 -16.27
C ASP A 145 0.23 2.04 -16.12
N THR A 146 -0.59 0.99 -16.01
CA THR A 146 -2.06 1.13 -15.94
C THR A 146 -2.56 1.33 -14.51
N VAL A 147 -1.86 0.81 -13.52
CA VAL A 147 -2.29 0.89 -12.12
C VAL A 147 -1.89 2.22 -11.48
N GLN A 148 -2.69 2.65 -10.51
CA GLN A 148 -2.34 3.81 -9.69
C GLN A 148 -1.36 3.38 -8.59
N GLY A 149 -0.15 3.91 -8.62
CA GLY A 149 0.91 3.60 -7.65
C GLY A 149 2.16 3.06 -8.34
N GLU A 150 3.27 3.02 -7.61
CA GLU A 150 4.51 2.48 -8.16
C GLU A 150 4.56 0.96 -8.02
N VAL A 151 4.88 0.28 -9.12
CA VAL A 151 5.06 -1.17 -9.16
C VAL A 151 6.42 -1.47 -9.77
N GLN A 152 7.30 -2.15 -9.02
CA GLN A 152 8.58 -2.60 -9.54
C GLN A 152 8.38 -3.81 -10.45
N VAL A 153 8.69 -3.67 -11.74
CA VAL A 153 8.73 -4.79 -12.68
C VAL A 153 10.03 -5.57 -12.49
N CYS A 154 9.92 -6.84 -12.14
CA CYS A 154 11.04 -7.76 -11.92
C CYS A 154 11.30 -8.63 -13.15
N SER A 155 12.55 -9.03 -13.34
CA SER A 155 13.02 -9.83 -14.48
C SER A 155 12.83 -11.35 -14.30
N SER A 156 12.68 -11.81 -13.05
CA SER A 156 12.45 -13.21 -12.69
C SER A 156 11.47 -13.34 -11.53
N VAL A 157 10.87 -14.53 -11.36
CA VAL A 157 10.03 -14.83 -10.19
C VAL A 157 10.86 -14.71 -8.90
N GLN A 158 12.08 -15.26 -8.88
CA GLN A 158 12.97 -15.20 -7.72
C GLN A 158 13.21 -13.75 -7.27
N GLU A 159 13.50 -12.83 -8.20
CA GLU A 159 13.67 -11.41 -7.89
C GLU A 159 12.39 -10.80 -7.27
N ALA A 160 11.22 -11.13 -7.84
CA ALA A 160 9.95 -10.61 -7.35
C ALA A 160 9.67 -11.07 -5.91
N VAL A 161 9.92 -12.34 -5.59
CA VAL A 161 9.52 -12.94 -4.30
C VAL A 161 10.58 -12.84 -3.20
N THR A 162 11.85 -12.58 -3.53
CA THR A 162 12.92 -12.50 -2.53
C THR A 162 12.63 -11.41 -1.49
N GLY A 163 12.36 -11.82 -0.26
CA GLY A 163 12.03 -10.92 0.85
C GLY A 163 10.60 -10.35 0.82
N ALA A 164 9.72 -10.83 -0.05
CA ALA A 164 8.31 -10.45 -0.06
C ALA A 164 7.56 -11.04 1.14
N ASP A 165 6.73 -10.21 1.80
CA ASP A 165 5.88 -10.64 2.91
C ASP A 165 4.57 -11.30 2.43
N VAL A 166 4.05 -10.83 1.30
CA VAL A 166 2.84 -11.36 0.66
C VAL A 166 3.11 -11.58 -0.82
N ILE A 167 2.75 -12.76 -1.33
CA ILE A 167 2.92 -13.18 -2.72
C ILE A 167 1.56 -13.57 -3.28
N ILE A 168 1.32 -13.25 -4.55
CA ILE A 168 0.09 -13.61 -5.27
C ILE A 168 0.48 -14.30 -6.57
N THR A 169 0.04 -15.53 -6.79
CA THR A 169 0.21 -16.25 -8.06
C THR A 169 -1.13 -16.32 -8.79
N VAL A 170 -1.18 -15.72 -9.97
CA VAL A 170 -2.39 -15.54 -10.80
C VAL A 170 -2.06 -15.82 -12.26
N THR A 171 -1.31 -16.89 -12.51
CA THR A 171 -0.85 -17.26 -13.85
C THR A 171 -1.61 -18.47 -14.38
N MET A 172 -1.41 -18.72 -15.68
CA MET A 172 -1.86 -19.94 -16.35
C MET A 172 -0.70 -20.94 -16.50
N ALA A 173 0.29 -20.91 -15.60
CA ALA A 173 1.36 -21.89 -15.60
C ALA A 173 0.81 -23.29 -15.27
N THR A 174 1.39 -24.29 -15.90
CA THR A 174 1.05 -25.71 -15.68
C THR A 174 2.15 -26.44 -14.92
N GLU A 175 3.33 -25.83 -14.80
CA GLU A 175 4.48 -26.32 -14.05
C GLU A 175 4.89 -25.29 -12.99
N PRO A 176 5.50 -25.72 -11.86
CA PRO A 176 5.89 -24.81 -10.80
C PRO A 176 6.76 -23.63 -11.29
N ILE A 177 6.35 -22.42 -10.91
CA ILE A 177 7.08 -21.17 -11.18
C ILE A 177 7.58 -20.52 -9.89
N LEU A 178 6.93 -20.80 -8.76
CA LEU A 178 7.30 -20.32 -7.44
C LEU A 178 7.86 -21.48 -6.61
N PHE A 179 9.12 -21.33 -6.19
CA PHE A 179 9.87 -22.34 -5.45
C PHE A 179 10.07 -21.92 -4.00
N GLY A 180 9.85 -22.84 -3.07
CA GLY A 180 9.95 -22.63 -1.62
C GLY A 180 11.29 -22.06 -1.18
N GLU A 181 12.39 -22.47 -1.83
CA GLU A 181 13.75 -21.96 -1.58
C GLU A 181 13.84 -20.42 -1.64
N TRP A 182 13.00 -19.77 -2.44
CA TRP A 182 13.06 -18.31 -2.63
C TRP A 182 12.13 -17.55 -1.69
N VAL A 183 11.24 -18.26 -1.00
CA VAL A 183 10.18 -17.67 -0.18
C VAL A 183 10.74 -17.28 1.18
N LYS A 184 10.49 -16.02 1.56
CA LYS A 184 10.84 -15.52 2.90
C LYS A 184 10.11 -16.35 3.97
N PRO A 185 10.79 -16.85 5.02
CA PRO A 185 10.12 -17.48 6.15
C PRO A 185 9.06 -16.55 6.76
N GLY A 186 7.83 -17.05 6.92
CA GLY A 186 6.70 -16.26 7.42
C GLY A 186 5.87 -15.57 6.33
N ALA A 187 6.25 -15.69 5.05
CA ALA A 187 5.47 -15.10 3.96
C ALA A 187 4.11 -15.77 3.78
N HIS A 188 3.13 -14.98 3.33
CA HIS A 188 1.81 -15.46 2.95
C HIS A 188 1.66 -15.50 1.43
N ILE A 189 1.20 -16.62 0.88
CA ILE A 189 1.01 -16.82 -0.55
C ILE A 189 -0.48 -17.01 -0.83
N ASN A 190 -1.05 -16.17 -1.70
CA ASN A 190 -2.36 -16.39 -2.31
C ASN A 190 -2.15 -17.09 -3.65
N ALA A 191 -2.47 -18.37 -3.73
CA ALA A 191 -2.33 -19.19 -4.92
C ALA A 191 -3.67 -19.32 -5.64
N ILE A 192 -3.84 -18.57 -6.73
CA ILE A 192 -5.14 -18.40 -7.43
C ILE A 192 -5.14 -19.12 -8.79
N GLY A 193 -3.99 -19.19 -9.47
CA GLY A 193 -3.85 -19.92 -10.74
C GLY A 193 -3.88 -21.44 -10.55
N ALA A 194 -3.51 -22.19 -11.59
CA ALA A 194 -3.46 -23.66 -11.56
C ALA A 194 -4.73 -24.33 -10.96
N SER A 195 -5.89 -24.00 -11.54
CA SER A 195 -7.22 -24.55 -11.18
C SER A 195 -7.56 -25.84 -11.94
N ARG A 196 -6.54 -26.65 -12.24
CA ARG A 196 -6.68 -27.97 -12.88
C ARG A 196 -5.85 -29.00 -12.11
N PRO A 197 -6.31 -30.25 -11.99
CA PRO A 197 -5.68 -31.27 -11.13
C PRO A 197 -4.28 -31.68 -11.59
N ASP A 198 -3.92 -31.34 -12.83
CA ASP A 198 -2.63 -31.61 -13.45
C ASP A 198 -1.77 -30.34 -13.63
N TRP A 199 -2.23 -29.17 -13.18
CA TRP A 199 -1.49 -27.91 -13.28
C TRP A 199 -0.92 -27.48 -11.95
N ARG A 200 0.25 -26.84 -11.99
CA ARG A 200 0.90 -26.28 -10.80
C ARG A 200 1.45 -24.88 -11.06
N GLU A 201 1.44 -24.06 -10.01
CA GLU A 201 2.25 -22.84 -9.90
C GLU A 201 3.32 -22.97 -8.82
N LEU A 202 3.10 -23.85 -7.82
CA LEU A 202 3.91 -23.97 -6.62
C LEU A 202 4.65 -25.32 -6.59
N ASP A 203 5.91 -25.29 -6.16
CA ASP A 203 6.73 -26.48 -6.06
C ASP A 203 6.42 -27.33 -4.82
N ASP A 204 7.04 -28.50 -4.72
CA ASP A 204 6.83 -29.44 -3.62
C ASP A 204 7.33 -28.92 -2.27
N GLU A 205 8.47 -28.20 -2.28
CA GLU A 205 9.06 -27.68 -1.05
C GLU A 205 8.12 -26.67 -0.39
N LEU A 206 7.62 -25.70 -1.16
CA LEU A 206 6.70 -24.70 -0.66
C LEU A 206 5.41 -25.34 -0.13
N MET A 207 4.81 -26.25 -0.91
CA MET A 207 3.54 -26.88 -0.52
C MET A 207 3.66 -27.76 0.73
N LYS A 208 4.82 -28.40 0.96
CA LYS A 208 5.04 -29.28 2.13
C LYS A 208 5.46 -28.52 3.39
N GLN A 209 6.12 -27.37 3.26
CA GLN A 209 6.57 -26.58 4.41
C GLN A 209 5.53 -25.58 4.92
N ALA A 210 4.68 -25.06 4.02
CA ALA A 210 3.68 -24.06 4.39
C ALA A 210 2.49 -24.67 5.12
N VAL A 211 1.85 -23.86 5.98
CA VAL A 211 0.50 -24.20 6.49
C VAL A 211 -0.50 -23.91 5.38
N LEU A 212 -1.16 -24.95 4.87
CA LEU A 212 -2.09 -24.86 3.76
C LEU A 212 -3.53 -24.56 4.22
N TYR A 213 -4.04 -23.42 3.79
CA TYR A 213 -5.46 -23.07 3.84
C TYR A 213 -6.07 -23.18 2.45
N VAL A 214 -7.34 -23.54 2.38
CA VAL A 214 -8.09 -23.61 1.12
C VAL A 214 -9.42 -22.89 1.25
N ASP A 215 -10.07 -22.58 0.14
CA ASP A 215 -11.46 -22.11 0.14
C ASP A 215 -12.44 -23.25 0.45
N SER A 216 -12.32 -24.36 -0.29
CA SER A 216 -13.05 -25.61 -0.06
C SER A 216 -12.11 -26.81 -0.14
N GLN A 217 -12.15 -27.66 0.89
CA GLN A 217 -11.37 -28.90 0.93
C GLN A 217 -11.78 -29.86 -0.19
N GLU A 218 -13.08 -30.01 -0.45
CA GLU A 218 -13.59 -30.90 -1.51
C GLU A 218 -13.08 -30.45 -2.89
N ALA A 219 -13.15 -29.15 -3.19
CA ALA A 219 -12.67 -28.62 -4.47
C ALA A 219 -11.15 -28.76 -4.59
N ALA A 220 -10.40 -28.41 -3.55
CA ALA A 220 -8.94 -28.52 -3.54
C ALA A 220 -8.45 -29.94 -3.83
N LEU A 221 -9.09 -30.95 -3.22
CA LEU A 221 -8.80 -32.37 -3.43
C LEU A 221 -9.27 -32.94 -4.78
N LYS A 222 -9.92 -32.13 -5.62
CA LYS A 222 -10.41 -32.54 -6.93
C LYS A 222 -9.77 -31.76 -8.07
N GLU A 223 -9.46 -30.50 -7.84
CA GLU A 223 -9.17 -29.53 -8.90
C GLU A 223 -7.79 -28.89 -8.79
N SER A 224 -7.14 -28.91 -7.62
CA SER A 224 -5.83 -28.27 -7.46
C SER A 224 -4.69 -29.25 -7.67
N GLY A 225 -3.96 -29.12 -8.78
CA GLY A 225 -2.74 -29.89 -9.00
C GLY A 225 -1.63 -29.54 -8.01
N ASP A 226 -1.54 -28.29 -7.52
CA ASP A 226 -0.61 -27.92 -6.43
C ASP A 226 -0.83 -28.78 -5.18
N VAL A 227 -2.09 -29.02 -4.79
CA VAL A 227 -2.45 -29.85 -3.63
C VAL A 227 -2.27 -31.34 -3.96
N LEU A 228 -2.85 -31.80 -5.06
CA LEU A 228 -2.90 -33.23 -5.42
C LEU A 228 -1.51 -33.81 -5.70
N LEU A 229 -0.68 -33.10 -6.46
CA LEU A 229 0.61 -33.62 -6.91
C LEU A 229 1.71 -33.46 -5.86
N SER A 230 1.58 -32.50 -4.94
CA SER A 230 2.51 -32.37 -3.80
C SER A 230 2.19 -33.35 -2.67
N GLY A 231 0.94 -33.81 -2.59
CA GLY A 231 0.46 -34.68 -1.50
C GLY A 231 0.41 -33.98 -0.14
N THR A 232 0.35 -32.65 -0.13
CA THR A 232 0.30 -31.88 1.13
C THR A 232 -1.05 -32.03 1.84
N GLU A 233 -1.04 -31.86 3.16
CA GLU A 233 -2.24 -31.93 3.98
C GLU A 233 -2.90 -30.55 4.10
N ILE A 234 -4.21 -30.49 3.87
CA ILE A 234 -5.00 -29.27 4.07
C ILE A 234 -5.20 -29.08 5.59
N PHE A 235 -4.73 -27.95 6.12
CA PHE A 235 -4.84 -27.65 7.55
C PHE A 235 -6.25 -27.19 7.95
N ALA A 236 -6.84 -26.29 7.14
CA ALA A 236 -8.16 -25.70 7.38
C ALA A 236 -8.76 -25.09 6.11
N GLU A 237 -10.08 -25.00 6.07
CA GLU A 237 -10.77 -24.08 5.16
C GLU A 237 -10.72 -22.65 5.70
N LEU A 238 -10.69 -21.65 4.81
CA LEU A 238 -10.65 -20.24 5.19
C LEU A 238 -11.88 -19.86 6.04
N GLY A 239 -13.04 -20.44 5.75
CA GLY A 239 -14.26 -20.24 6.54
C GLY A 239 -14.13 -20.67 8.01
N GLU A 240 -13.36 -21.73 8.29
CA GLU A 240 -13.10 -22.18 9.67
C GLU A 240 -12.24 -21.17 10.44
N VAL A 241 -11.27 -20.54 9.75
CA VAL A 241 -10.43 -19.49 10.32
C VAL A 241 -11.25 -18.23 10.60
N VAL A 242 -12.07 -17.80 9.64
CA VAL A 242 -12.97 -16.64 9.78
C VAL A 242 -13.93 -16.83 10.97
N LYS A 243 -14.41 -18.06 11.20
CA LYS A 243 -15.29 -18.40 12.32
C LYS A 243 -14.53 -18.56 13.65
N GLY A 244 -13.21 -18.55 13.65
CA GLY A 244 -12.36 -18.76 14.84
C GLY A 244 -12.31 -20.22 15.32
N VAL A 245 -12.72 -21.18 14.48
CA VAL A 245 -12.65 -22.62 14.79
C VAL A 245 -11.23 -23.15 14.59
N LYS A 246 -10.53 -22.63 13.58
CA LYS A 246 -9.13 -22.91 13.28
C LYS A 246 -8.29 -21.64 13.46
N PRO A 247 -7.04 -21.73 13.95
CA PRO A 247 -6.19 -20.55 14.12
C PRO A 247 -5.63 -20.05 12.78
N ALA A 248 -5.28 -18.76 12.73
CA ALA A 248 -4.47 -18.19 11.66
C ALA A 248 -2.99 -18.21 12.07
N HIS A 249 -2.19 -19.09 11.48
CA HIS A 249 -0.74 -19.20 11.71
C HIS A 249 0.07 -18.14 10.94
N CYS A 250 -0.20 -16.85 11.17
CA CYS A 250 0.46 -15.73 10.47
C CYS A 250 1.94 -15.54 10.82
N ASP A 251 2.45 -16.27 11.81
CA ASP A 251 3.86 -16.36 12.19
C ASP A 251 4.65 -17.37 11.33
N LYS A 252 3.96 -18.18 10.53
CA LYS A 252 4.55 -19.21 9.67
C LYS A 252 4.40 -18.86 8.20
N THR A 253 5.16 -19.53 7.33
CA THR A 253 4.86 -19.52 5.89
C THR A 253 3.50 -20.16 5.67
N THR A 254 2.61 -19.47 4.95
CA THR A 254 1.23 -19.91 4.73
C THR A 254 0.88 -19.85 3.26
N VAL A 255 0.15 -20.85 2.78
CA VAL A 255 -0.43 -20.86 1.43
C VAL A 255 -1.94 -20.85 1.58
N PHE A 256 -2.61 -19.93 0.93
CA PHE A 256 -4.03 -20.00 0.68
C PHE A 256 -4.25 -20.41 -0.78
N LYS A 257 -4.74 -21.63 -1.02
CA LYS A 257 -5.11 -22.08 -2.35
C LYS A 257 -6.58 -21.73 -2.61
N SER A 258 -6.81 -20.89 -3.60
CA SER A 258 -8.15 -20.53 -4.08
C SER A 258 -8.42 -21.23 -5.40
N LEU A 259 -9.63 -21.77 -5.53
CA LEU A 259 -10.22 -22.31 -6.75
C LEU A 259 -11.48 -21.54 -7.15
N GLY A 260 -12.08 -20.80 -6.21
CA GLY A 260 -13.33 -20.08 -6.37
C GLY A 260 -14.51 -20.97 -5.99
N MET A 261 -15.48 -20.40 -5.27
CA MET A 261 -16.68 -21.11 -4.84
C MET A 261 -17.93 -20.38 -5.33
N ALA A 262 -18.91 -21.13 -5.83
CA ALA A 262 -20.16 -20.56 -6.33
C ALA A 262 -20.91 -19.69 -5.30
N VAL A 263 -20.70 -19.91 -4.00
CA VAL A 263 -21.27 -19.08 -2.93
C VAL A 263 -20.72 -17.64 -2.96
N GLU A 264 -19.46 -17.45 -3.37
CA GLU A 264 -18.81 -16.15 -3.50
C GLU A 264 -19.51 -15.33 -4.59
N ASP A 265 -19.74 -15.95 -5.75
CA ASP A 265 -20.47 -15.35 -6.88
C ASP A 265 -21.93 -15.07 -6.52
N MET A 266 -22.61 -16.01 -5.86
CA MET A 266 -24.02 -15.88 -5.47
C MET A 266 -24.24 -14.66 -4.56
N VAL A 267 -23.36 -14.46 -3.57
CA VAL A 267 -23.44 -13.30 -2.66
C VAL A 267 -23.18 -12.00 -3.43
N ALA A 268 -22.15 -11.96 -4.29
CA ALA A 268 -21.86 -10.79 -5.12
C ALA A 268 -23.03 -10.45 -6.05
N ALA A 269 -23.59 -11.44 -6.74
CA ALA A 269 -24.73 -11.28 -7.64
C ALA A 269 -25.97 -10.75 -6.91
N LYS A 270 -26.24 -11.25 -5.70
CA LYS A 270 -27.37 -10.77 -4.87
C LYS A 270 -27.19 -9.31 -4.47
N LEU A 271 -25.99 -8.91 -4.04
CA LEU A 271 -25.69 -7.51 -3.68
C LEU A 271 -25.87 -6.56 -4.86
N VAL A 272 -25.37 -6.95 -6.04
CA VAL A 272 -25.55 -6.18 -7.27
C VAL A 272 -27.04 -6.06 -7.61
N TYR A 273 -27.78 -7.17 -7.56
CA TYR A 273 -29.20 -7.21 -7.87
C TYR A 273 -30.01 -6.30 -6.93
N ASP A 274 -29.78 -6.39 -5.62
CA ASP A 274 -30.49 -5.59 -4.61
C ASP A 274 -30.23 -4.09 -4.78
N SER A 275 -28.97 -3.71 -5.04
CA SER A 275 -28.59 -2.32 -5.31
C SER A 275 -29.29 -1.80 -6.57
N TRP A 276 -29.35 -2.61 -7.63
CA TRP A 276 -30.01 -2.25 -8.88
C TRP A 276 -31.52 -2.12 -8.71
N SER A 277 -32.16 -3.04 -7.96
CA SER A 277 -33.61 -3.03 -7.75
C SER A 277 -34.07 -1.93 -6.80
N SER A 278 -33.21 -1.45 -5.89
CA SER A 278 -33.53 -0.38 -4.94
C SER A 278 -33.44 1.04 -5.55
N GLY A 279 -32.81 1.17 -6.72
CA GLY A 279 -32.74 2.43 -7.49
C GLY A 279 -33.88 2.60 -8.51
N LYS A 280 -34.86 1.69 -8.52
CA LYS A 280 -36.10 1.76 -9.29
C LYS A 280 -37.27 2.03 -8.35
#